data_AF-A0A531K9I9-F1
#
_entry.id   AF-A0A531K9I9-F1
#
_cell.length_a   1.000
_cell.length_b   1.000
_cell.length_c   1.000
_cell.angle_alpha   90.00
_cell.angle_beta   90.00
_cell.angle_gamma   90.00
#
_symmetry.space_group_name_H-M   'P 1'
#
loop_
_entity.id
_entity.type
_entity.pdbx_description
1 polymer ?
#
loop_
_entity_poly.entity_id
_entity_poly.type
_entity_poly.pdbx_seq_one_letter_code
_entity_poly.pdbx_strand_id
1 'polypeptide(L)' 'MINPQALVAPVIETPRTVLRPHQLDDFDAYVAMWADPDVTRFIGGKPRTREESWMRFLRHAGLWSLLGYGFWAI' A
#
# COMPACT_ATOMS: atom_id res chain seq x y z
N MET A 1 -17.09 -15.88 12.87
CA MET A 1 -17.79 -14.58 12.81
C MET A 1 -16.94 -13.62 12.02
N ILE A 2 -17.39 -13.18 10.85
CA ILE A 2 -16.70 -12.14 10.08
C ILE A 2 -17.02 -10.81 10.76
N ASN A 3 -15.99 -10.08 11.20
CA ASN A 3 -16.15 -8.75 11.76
C ASN A 3 -16.59 -7.79 10.64
N PRO A 4 -17.80 -7.19 10.70
CA PRO A 4 -18.28 -6.28 9.66
C PRO A 4 -17.44 -4.99 9.53
N GLN A 5 -16.53 -4.71 10.48
CA GLN A 5 -15.60 -3.58 10.41
C GLN A 5 -14.32 -3.87 9.61
N ALA A 6 -14.04 -5.12 9.22
CA ALA A 6 -12.77 -5.47 8.55
C ALA A 6 -12.82 -5.35 7.01
N LEU A 7 -13.49 -4.33 6.46
CA LEU A 7 -13.52 -4.09 5.01
C LEU A 7 -12.32 -3.27 4.51
N VAL A 8 -11.72 -2.48 5.40
CA VAL A 8 -10.63 -1.54 5.12
C VAL A 8 -9.61 -1.59 6.26
N ALA A 9 -8.37 -1.18 5.97
CA ALA A 9 -7.33 -1.10 6.99
C ALA A 9 -7.75 -0.20 8.16
N PRO A 10 -7.45 -0.54 9.42
CA PRO A 10 -7.64 0.39 10.53
C PRO A 10 -6.68 1.57 10.39
N VAL A 11 -7.01 2.72 10.99
CA VAL A 11 -6.09 3.85 11.11
C VAL A 11 -5.32 3.72 12.43
N ILE A 12 -3.99 3.86 12.37
CA ILE A 12 -3.11 3.85 13.53
C ILE A 12 -2.33 5.16 13.56
N GLU A 13 -2.55 5.95 14.60
CA GLU A 13 -1.88 7.23 14.79
C GLU A 13 -0.71 7.08 15.78
N THR A 14 0.42 7.71 15.45
CA THR A 14 1.59 7.85 16.31
C THR A 14 1.98 9.33 16.37
N PRO A 15 2.90 9.74 17.28
CA PRO A 15 3.33 11.14 17.35
C PRO A 15 3.95 11.70 16.07
N ARG A 16 4.42 10.85 15.14
CA ARG A 16 5.11 11.29 13.92
C ARG A 16 4.49 10.78 12.62
N THR A 17 3.54 9.85 12.68
CA THR A 17 3.01 9.17 11.49
C THR A 17 1.58 8.71 11.69
N VAL A 18 0.84 8.60 10.58
CA VAL A 18 -0.49 7.98 10.52
C VAL A 18 -0.43 6.82 9.55
N LEU A 19 -0.66 5.59 10.01
CA LEU A 19 -0.83 4.43 9.15
C LEU A 19 -2.32 4.33 8.78
N ARG A 20 -2.64 4.42 7.50
CA ARG A 20 -4.05 4.44 7.02
C ARG A 20 -4.26 3.55 5.79
N PRO A 21 -5.51 3.25 5.40
CA PRO A 21 -5.78 2.68 4.08
C PRO A 21 -5.14 3.52 2.96
N HIS A 22 -4.68 2.83 1.92
CA HIS A 22 -4.32 3.46 0.66
C HIS A 22 -5.54 4.17 0.05
N GLN A 23 -5.35 5.41 -0.41
CA GLN A 23 -6.31 6.21 -1.15
C GLN A 23 -5.80 6.43 -2.57
N LEU A 24 -6.68 6.68 -3.54
CA LEU A 24 -6.27 6.81 -4.94
C LEU A 24 -5.19 7.88 -5.15
N ASP A 25 -5.25 8.98 -4.40
CA ASP A 25 -4.29 10.09 -4.47
C ASP A 25 -2.87 9.70 -4.01
N ASP A 26 -2.70 8.57 -3.32
CA ASP A 26 -1.38 8.03 -2.96
C ASP A 26 -0.64 7.44 -4.15
N PHE A 27 -1.35 7.16 -5.25
CA PHE A 27 -0.81 6.33 -6.32
C PHE A 27 0.41 6.97 -6.99
N ASP A 28 0.40 8.29 -7.21
CA ASP A 28 1.53 8.97 -7.84
C ASP A 28 2.78 8.95 -6.96
N ALA A 29 2.63 9.16 -5.65
CA ALA A 29 3.74 9.04 -4.70
C ALA A 29 4.24 7.59 -4.61
N TYR A 30 3.34 6.61 -4.62
CA TYR A 30 3.68 5.19 -4.64
C TYR A 30 4.49 4.81 -5.89
N VAL A 31 4.08 5.31 -7.08
CA VAL A 31 4.81 5.09 -8.34
C VAL A 31 6.20 5.71 -8.28
N ALA A 32 6.31 6.96 -7.82
CA ALA A 32 7.60 7.63 -7.69
C ALA A 32 8.55 6.85 -6.77
N MET A 33 8.08 6.38 -5.62
CA MET A 33 8.86 5.59 -4.68
C MET A 33 9.31 4.25 -5.29
N TRP A 34 8.42 3.52 -5.98
CA TRP A 34 8.77 2.22 -6.56
C TRP A 34 9.53 2.29 -7.89
N ALA A 35 9.60 3.46 -8.52
CA ALA A 35 10.46 3.75 -9.65
C ALA A 35 11.91 4.10 -9.23
N ASP A 36 12.16 4.29 -7.94
CA ASP A 36 13.49 4.61 -7.42
C ASP A 36 14.38 3.34 -7.33
N PRO A 37 15.56 3.31 -7.99
CA PRO A 37 16.53 2.23 -7.86
C PRO A 37 16.99 1.99 -6.41
N ASP A 38 17.12 3.03 -5.59
CA ASP A 38 17.60 2.89 -4.21
C ASP A 38 16.56 2.19 -3.32
N VAL A 39 15.27 2.39 -3.59
CA VAL A 39 14.18 1.66 -2.94
C VAL A 39 14.15 0.20 -3.40
N THR A 40 14.36 -0.05 -4.68
CA THR A 40 14.18 -1.38 -5.28
C THR A 40 15.42 -2.26 -5.23
N ARG A 41 16.62 -1.72 -4.96
CA ARG A 41 17.90 -2.46 -4.98
C ARG A 41 17.90 -3.74 -4.12
N PHE A 42 17.18 -3.73 -3.00
CA PHE A 42 17.04 -4.88 -2.11
C PHE A 42 15.65 -5.53 -2.16
N ILE A 43 14.72 -4.96 -2.94
CA ILE A 43 13.32 -5.39 -2.99
C ILE A 43 12.93 -5.66 -4.45
N GLY A 44 13.47 -6.76 -4.98
CA GLY A 44 13.22 -7.23 -6.35
C GLY A 44 14.23 -6.74 -7.39
N GLY A 45 15.13 -5.81 -7.04
CA GLY A 45 16.30 -5.43 -7.84
C GLY A 45 15.99 -4.61 -9.10
N LYS A 46 14.73 -4.29 -9.38
CA LYS A 46 14.31 -3.54 -10.56
C LYS A 46 13.24 -2.50 -10.20
N PRO A 47 13.42 -1.22 -10.58
CA PRO A 47 12.37 -0.21 -10.56
C PRO A 47 11.10 -0.68 -11.28
N ARG A 48 9.94 -0.38 -10.70
CA ARG A 48 8.65 -0.76 -11.29
C ARG A 48 8.20 0.28 -12.31
N THR A 49 7.51 -0.19 -13.35
CA THR A 49 6.72 0.71 -14.19
C THR A 49 5.48 1.21 -13.44
N ARG A 50 4.80 2.21 -14.02
CA ARG A 50 3.53 2.72 -13.49
C ARG A 50 2.47 1.61 -13.48
N GLU A 51 2.33 0.82 -14.54
CA GLU A 51 1.37 -0.29 -14.59
C GLU A 51 1.68 -1.38 -13.57
N GLU A 52 2.95 -1.78 -13.43
CA GLU A 52 3.36 -2.78 -12.44
C GLU A 52 3.04 -2.30 -11.02
N SER A 53 3.24 -1.01 -10.76
CA SER A 53 2.90 -0.36 -9.50
C SER A 53 1.39 -0.34 -9.27
N TRP A 54 0.58 -0.04 -10.29
CA TRP A 54 -0.87 -0.05 -10.21
C TRP A 54 -1.42 -1.42 -9.78
N MET A 55 -0.93 -2.49 -10.42
CA MET A 55 -1.35 -3.86 -10.09
C MET A 55 -0.98 -4.28 -8.66
N ARG A 56 0.10 -3.73 -8.08
CA ARG A 56 0.46 -3.98 -6.67
C ARG A 56 -0.32 -3.10 -5.71
N PHE A 57 -0.55 -1.84 -6.06
CA PHE A 57 -1.35 -0.90 -5.28
C PHE A 57 -2.78 -1.42 -5.06
N LEU A 58 -3.44 -1.89 -6.12
CA LEU A 58 -4.78 -2.49 -6.01
C LEU A 58 -4.78 -3.76 -5.14
N ARG A 59 -3.74 -4.60 -5.25
CA ARG A 59 -3.59 -5.78 -4.38
C ARG A 59 -3.46 -5.39 -2.92
N HIS A 60 -2.71 -4.34 -2.59
CA HIS A 60 -2.55 -3.87 -1.21
C HIS A 60 -3.89 -3.50 -0.57
N ALA A 61 -4.74 -2.76 -1.29
CA ALA A 61 -6.09 -2.44 -0.83
C ALA A 61 -6.97 -3.70 -0.73
N GLY A 62 -6.92 -4.57 -1.75
CA GLY A 62 -7.72 -5.80 -1.80
C GLY A 62 -7.41 -6.82 -0.69
N LEU A 63 -6.17 -6.87 -0.19
CA LEU A 63 -5.79 -7.74 0.92
C LEU A 63 -6.65 -7.48 2.17
N TRP A 64 -6.91 -6.21 2.49
CA TRP A 64 -7.77 -5.85 3.62
C TRP A 64 -9.20 -6.33 3.41
N SER A 65 -9.79 -6.06 2.26
CA SER A 65 -11.18 -6.42 1.99
C SER A 65 -11.41 -7.94 1.90
N LEU A 66 -10.41 -8.70 1.44
CA LEU A 66 -10.54 -10.15 1.24
C LEU A 66 -10.05 -10.98 2.42
N LEU A 67 -8.99 -10.54 3.10
CA LEU A 67 -8.28 -11.34 4.11
C LEU A 67 -8.33 -10.72 5.51
N GLY A 68 -8.77 -9.47 5.65
CA GLY A 68 -8.79 -8.76 6.94
C GLY A 68 -7.42 -8.31 7.44
N TYR A 69 -6.37 -8.40 6.62
CA TYR A 69 -5.02 -7.91 6.90
C TYR A 69 -4.33 -7.46 5.60
N GLY A 70 -3.36 -6.57 5.67
CA GLY A 70 -2.67 -6.05 4.47
C GLY A 70 -1.67 -4.94 4.76
N PHE A 71 -1.42 -4.10 3.75
CA PHE A 71 -0.49 -2.98 3.83
C PHE A 71 -1.20 -1.67 4.16
N TRP A 72 -0.49 -0.76 4.82
CA TRP A 72 -0.91 0.61 5.08
C TRP A 72 -0.14 1.59 4.18
N ALA A 73 -0.78 2.73 3.90
CA ALA A 73 -0.10 3.95 3.51
C ALA A 73 0.40 4.70 4.76
N ILE A 74 1.42 5.53 4.57
CA ILE A 74 1.94 6.50 5.55
C ILE A 74 1.61 7.90 5.05
#